data_AF-A0A194XXM5-F1
#
_entry.id   AF-A0A194XXM5-F1
#
_cell.length_a   1.000
_cell.length_b   1.000
_cell.length_c   1.000
_cell.angle_alpha   90.00
_cell.angle_beta   90.00
_cell.angle_gamma   90.00
#
_symmetry.space_group_name_H-M   'P 1'
#
loop_
_entity.id
_entity.type
_entity.pdbx_description
1 polymer ?
#
loop_
_entity_poly.entity_id
_entity_poly.type
_entity_poly.pdbx_seq_one_letter_code
_entity_poly.pdbx_strand_id
1 'polypeptide(L)'
;MSSSTIRDKEELKSGTGAHFAAILRPLGSSSGSDTHLSLVKKECLASWSWKDDMNPTIYVPGSPAIWGSPNSRSPPQNIVTRSPPFYAVFKSLRVRQGLDFDFSSLSIVSNRNSMTKILHYALGYGRDTWRIDIDVLGETVMFSRWGLDNTKGLRDWSSGKEVEKGCTYLPHGVNTTSHHRLHHYSIGEVDFHMYHEADAYTGGPPATRTEDLVLTIEPAPSIFRPFDASLGVPSFQVVQNLAKQDVKVEVRGSIVKDAKVIEIIPQLDGASLDLAHRMPKQWLTNCKRCYVGIHNHHGQVEHVDIYPMPPLYESWEKLHQDELRIFVDTLKQIKQAVLHRTGKRPGSGGKFALIGHCFGDEGEKKQLWLYDRMGDGVRLPAGVEEKLKIAVLYSR
;
A
#
# COMPACT_ATOMS: atom_id res chain seq x y z
N MET A 1 3.00 18.52 -29.31
CA MET A 1 3.41 17.85 -28.06
C MET A 1 3.25 18.83 -26.91
N SER A 2 2.34 18.59 -25.97
CA SER A 2 1.99 19.54 -24.89
C SER A 2 3.11 19.64 -23.84
N SER A 3 3.38 20.84 -23.33
CA SER A 3 4.42 21.09 -22.33
C SER A 3 4.20 20.37 -20.97
N SER A 4 3.02 19.80 -20.73
CA SER A 4 2.70 19.02 -19.53
C SER A 4 3.45 17.68 -19.45
N THR A 5 3.58 16.96 -20.57
CA THR A 5 4.18 15.61 -20.60
C THR A 5 5.69 15.61 -20.36
N ILE A 6 6.35 16.75 -20.60
CA ILE A 6 7.79 16.92 -20.37
C ILE A 6 8.06 17.24 -18.90
N ARG A 7 7.23 18.08 -18.27
CA ARG A 7 7.37 18.42 -16.83
C ARG A 7 7.21 17.19 -15.94
N ASP A 8 6.26 16.31 -16.26
CA ASP A 8 6.03 15.07 -15.49
C ASP A 8 7.23 14.10 -15.57
N LYS A 9 7.92 14.04 -16.71
CA LYS A 9 9.10 13.16 -16.89
C LYS A 9 10.33 13.66 -16.13
N GLU A 10 10.57 14.97 -16.10
CA GLU A 10 11.66 15.57 -15.31
C GLU A 10 11.41 15.45 -13.81
N GLU A 11 10.16 15.61 -13.35
CA GLU A 11 9.81 15.45 -11.94
C GLU A 11 10.07 14.02 -11.46
N LEU A 12 9.72 13.01 -12.26
CA LEU A 12 9.95 11.60 -11.91
C LEU A 12 11.43 11.26 -11.73
N LYS A 13 12.33 11.93 -12.46
CA LYS A 13 13.79 11.79 -12.32
C LYS A 13 14.38 12.63 -11.20
N SER A 14 13.59 13.49 -10.56
CA SER A 14 14.06 14.31 -9.43
C SER A 14 14.61 13.45 -8.30
N GLY A 15 15.83 13.76 -7.86
CA GLY A 15 16.52 12.99 -6.82
C GLY A 15 16.94 11.58 -7.26
N THR A 16 17.06 11.31 -8.57
CA THR A 16 17.74 10.11 -9.09
C THR A 16 19.21 10.40 -9.41
N GLY A 17 20.05 9.38 -9.31
CA GLY A 17 21.47 9.38 -9.64
C GLY A 17 21.73 8.64 -10.94
N ALA A 18 22.81 7.84 -10.98
CA ALA A 18 23.17 7.09 -12.18
C ALA A 18 22.12 6.02 -12.52
N HIS A 19 21.75 5.95 -13.80
CA HIS A 19 21.08 4.77 -14.36
C HIS A 19 22.05 3.58 -14.34
N PHE A 20 21.60 2.41 -13.91
CA PHE A 20 22.48 1.24 -13.82
C PHE A 20 21.89 -0.05 -14.41
N ALA A 21 20.58 -0.13 -14.67
CA ALA A 21 19.97 -1.29 -15.29
C ALA A 21 18.64 -0.95 -15.97
N ALA A 22 18.36 -1.64 -17.08
CA ALA A 22 17.06 -1.61 -17.74
C ALA A 22 16.45 -3.02 -17.73
N ILE A 23 15.15 -3.10 -17.47
CA ILE A 23 14.35 -4.33 -17.48
C ILE A 23 13.40 -4.23 -18.66
N LEU A 24 13.59 -5.13 -19.61
CA LEU A 24 12.82 -5.18 -20.84
C LEU A 24 11.63 -6.11 -20.69
N ARG A 25 10.50 -5.73 -21.29
CA ARG A 25 9.32 -6.61 -21.31
C ARG A 25 9.64 -7.71 -22.32
N PRO A 26 9.61 -9.00 -21.93
CA PRO A 26 9.75 -10.08 -22.89
C PRO A 26 8.71 -9.94 -24.01
N LEU A 27 9.11 -10.20 -25.26
CA LEU A 27 8.22 -10.14 -26.43
C LEU A 27 7.32 -11.38 -26.56
N GLY A 28 7.36 -12.29 -25.58
CA GLY A 28 6.68 -13.58 -25.54
C GLY A 28 7.48 -14.52 -24.64
N SER A 29 6.84 -15.55 -24.06
CA SER A 29 7.55 -16.49 -23.19
C SER A 29 8.56 -17.32 -24.00
N SER A 30 9.85 -17.18 -23.71
CA SER A 30 10.89 -18.07 -24.25
C SER A 30 11.16 -19.30 -23.37
N SER A 31 10.37 -19.52 -22.32
CA SER A 31 10.50 -20.69 -21.43
C SER A 31 9.17 -21.41 -21.23
N GLY A 32 9.06 -22.59 -21.83
CA GLY A 32 7.91 -23.51 -21.76
C GLY A 32 7.74 -24.18 -20.39
N SER A 33 7.38 -23.40 -19.37
CA SER A 33 6.75 -23.95 -18.17
C SER A 33 5.23 -23.91 -18.35
N ASP A 34 4.64 -25.07 -18.62
CA ASP A 34 3.19 -25.31 -18.61
C ASP A 34 2.55 -25.14 -17.22
N THR A 35 3.36 -24.87 -16.18
CA THR A 35 2.85 -24.64 -14.83
C THR A 35 1.95 -23.41 -14.81
N HIS A 36 0.69 -23.63 -14.44
CA HIS A 36 -0.29 -22.58 -14.21
C HIS A 36 0.12 -21.72 -13.01
N LEU A 37 0.21 -20.40 -13.21
CA LEU A 37 0.50 -19.44 -12.16
C LEU A 37 -0.79 -18.95 -11.51
N SER A 38 -0.87 -19.17 -10.20
CA SER A 38 -1.96 -18.68 -9.36
C SER A 38 -1.45 -17.83 -8.20
N LEU A 39 -2.17 -16.76 -7.91
CA LEU A 39 -1.89 -15.94 -6.73
C LEU A 39 -2.47 -16.57 -5.47
N VAL A 40 -1.59 -17.04 -4.60
CA VAL A 40 -1.96 -17.61 -3.31
C VAL A 40 -1.78 -16.55 -2.23
N LYS A 41 -2.89 -16.11 -1.63
CA LYS A 41 -2.89 -15.26 -0.43
C LYS A 41 -2.81 -16.15 0.81
N LYS A 42 -1.71 -16.02 1.55
CA LYS A 42 -1.43 -16.78 2.79
C LYS A 42 -1.90 -15.97 4.01
N GLU A 43 -1.15 -16.01 5.10
CA GLU A 43 -1.53 -15.39 6.36
C GLU A 43 -1.46 -13.85 6.35
N CYS A 44 -2.25 -13.25 7.25
CA CYS A 44 -2.19 -11.83 7.58
C CYS A 44 -1.19 -11.64 8.72
N LEU A 45 0.01 -11.17 8.41
CA LEU A 45 1.10 -11.03 9.38
C LEU A 45 0.88 -9.87 10.35
N ALA A 46 0.29 -8.78 9.86
CA ALA A 46 -0.01 -7.60 10.65
C ALA A 46 -1.15 -6.80 10.02
N SER A 47 -1.80 -5.98 10.84
CA SER A 47 -2.72 -4.95 10.36
C SER A 47 -2.59 -3.72 11.25
N TRP A 48 -3.04 -2.58 10.74
CA TRP A 48 -3.08 -1.34 11.52
C TRP A 48 -4.15 -0.40 10.97
N SER A 49 -4.66 0.49 11.82
CA SER A 49 -5.51 1.60 11.38
C SER A 49 -4.82 2.92 11.71
N TRP A 50 -4.83 3.87 10.77
CA TRP A 50 -4.39 5.24 11.06
C TRP A 50 -5.44 5.93 11.90
N LYS A 51 -5.03 6.43 13.07
CA LYS A 51 -5.86 7.30 13.90
C LYS A 51 -5.98 8.65 13.20
N ASP A 52 -7.16 9.24 13.27
CA ASP A 52 -7.42 10.59 12.83
C ASP A 52 -6.87 11.58 13.89
N ASP A 53 -5.58 11.87 13.80
CA ASP A 53 -4.80 12.65 14.76
C ASP A 53 -3.68 13.44 14.04
N MET A 54 -3.35 14.60 14.59
CA MET A 54 -2.23 15.44 14.11
C MET A 54 -0.88 14.75 14.32
N ASN A 55 -0.77 13.90 15.34
CA ASN A 55 0.43 13.11 15.60
C ASN A 55 0.31 11.75 14.88
N PRO A 56 1.29 11.33 14.06
CA PRO A 56 1.26 10.03 13.37
C PRO A 56 1.04 8.88 14.36
N THR A 57 -0.18 8.37 14.43
CA THR A 57 -0.60 7.36 15.41
C THR A 57 -1.32 6.22 14.71
N ILE A 58 -0.94 4.99 15.02
CA ILE A 58 -1.61 3.79 14.52
C ILE A 58 -2.19 2.94 15.65
N TYR A 59 -3.37 2.37 15.39
CA TYR A 59 -3.92 1.27 16.16
C TYR A 59 -3.40 -0.05 15.62
N VAL A 60 -2.84 -0.90 16.48
CA VAL A 60 -2.36 -2.24 16.11
C VAL A 60 -3.05 -3.28 17.00
N PRO A 61 -3.70 -4.31 16.42
CA PRO A 61 -3.82 -4.60 14.99
C PRO A 61 -4.76 -3.64 14.23
N GLY A 62 -5.48 -2.74 14.91
CA GLY A 62 -6.56 -1.97 14.31
C GLY A 62 -7.68 -2.88 13.78
N SER A 63 -8.69 -2.28 13.16
CA SER A 63 -9.73 -3.01 12.41
C SER A 63 -10.27 -2.10 11.30
N PRO A 64 -10.76 -2.68 10.18
CA PRO A 64 -11.48 -1.92 9.17
C PRO A 64 -12.82 -1.44 9.71
N ALA A 65 -13.47 -0.53 8.99
CA ALA A 65 -14.81 -0.09 9.35
C ALA A 65 -15.81 -1.27 9.27
N ILE A 66 -16.90 -1.18 10.01
CA ILE A 66 -17.96 -2.18 9.93
C ILE A 66 -18.89 -1.78 8.79
N TRP A 67 -19.22 -2.73 7.93
CA TRP A 67 -20.26 -2.56 6.92
C TRP A 67 -21.61 -2.31 7.61
N GLY A 68 -22.20 -1.15 7.34
CA GLY A 68 -23.53 -0.76 7.80
C GLY A 68 -24.56 -0.79 6.67
N SER A 69 -25.78 -0.38 6.99
CA SER A 69 -26.75 -0.03 5.95
C SER A 69 -26.30 1.24 5.21
N PRO A 70 -26.74 1.44 3.95
CA PRO A 70 -26.57 2.73 3.27
C PRO A 70 -27.00 3.90 4.18
N ASN A 71 -26.21 4.96 4.16
CA ASN A 71 -26.34 6.18 4.97
C ASN A 71 -26.08 6.03 6.49
N SER A 72 -25.37 4.98 6.92
CA SER A 72 -24.82 4.86 8.28
C SER A 72 -23.66 5.83 8.46
N ARG A 73 -23.90 7.06 8.93
CA ARG A 73 -22.85 8.10 9.01
C ARG A 73 -22.09 8.07 10.34
N SER A 74 -20.75 8.03 10.26
CA SER A 74 -19.84 8.50 11.32
C SER A 74 -18.56 9.03 10.67
N PRO A 75 -18.47 10.33 10.33
CA PRO A 75 -17.30 10.85 9.64
C PRO A 75 -16.14 11.12 10.61
N PRO A 76 -14.91 10.65 10.32
CA PRO A 76 -13.71 11.22 10.93
C PRO A 76 -13.48 12.66 10.41
N GLN A 77 -12.75 13.47 11.17
CA GLN A 77 -12.37 14.85 10.83
C GLN A 77 -11.34 14.93 9.69
N ASN A 78 -10.72 13.79 9.30
CA ASN A 78 -9.74 13.63 8.22
C ASN A 78 -8.45 14.44 8.40
N ILE A 79 -8.04 14.62 9.64
CA ILE A 79 -6.79 15.22 10.07
C ILE A 79 -5.80 14.08 10.27
N VAL A 80 -5.08 13.69 9.21
CA VAL A 80 -4.11 12.58 9.29
C VAL A 80 -2.74 13.06 8.87
N THR A 81 -1.81 13.04 9.81
CA THR A 81 -0.39 13.12 9.49
C THR A 81 0.18 11.73 9.26
N ARG A 82 0.72 11.48 8.07
CA ARG A 82 1.35 10.19 7.70
C ARG A 82 2.86 10.25 7.91
N SER A 83 3.43 9.11 8.30
CA SER A 83 4.87 8.92 8.42
C SER A 83 5.50 8.42 7.12
N PRO A 84 6.84 8.34 7.02
CA PRO A 84 7.51 7.72 5.90
C PRO A 84 7.00 6.30 5.60
N PRO A 85 7.15 5.83 4.34
CA PRO A 85 6.79 4.48 3.94
C PRO A 85 7.35 3.42 4.90
N PHE A 86 6.61 2.33 5.09
CA PHE A 86 6.95 1.18 5.93
C PHE A 86 7.02 1.37 7.45
N TYR A 87 7.02 2.58 8.01
CA TYR A 87 7.05 2.75 9.47
C TYR A 87 5.91 1.99 10.16
N ALA A 88 4.68 2.17 9.67
CA ALA A 88 3.53 1.44 10.20
C ALA A 88 3.61 -0.07 9.96
N VAL A 89 4.22 -0.51 8.84
CA VAL A 89 4.44 -1.93 8.52
C VAL A 89 5.35 -2.57 9.56
N PHE A 90 6.54 -2.00 9.79
CA PHE A 90 7.52 -2.56 10.70
C PHE A 90 7.08 -2.45 12.17
N LYS A 91 6.43 -1.35 12.56
CA LYS A 91 5.88 -1.22 13.92
C LYS A 91 4.74 -2.20 14.20
N SER A 92 3.83 -2.39 13.25
CA SER A 92 2.73 -3.35 13.41
C SER A 92 3.23 -4.81 13.45
N LEU A 93 4.23 -5.14 12.63
CA LEU A 93 4.92 -6.44 12.69
C LEU A 93 5.58 -6.66 14.06
N ARG A 94 6.31 -5.69 14.62
CA ARG A 94 6.92 -5.82 15.96
C ARG A 94 5.90 -6.11 17.05
N VAL A 95 4.76 -5.42 17.02
CA VAL A 95 3.70 -5.62 18.02
C VAL A 95 3.02 -6.99 17.84
N ARG A 96 2.83 -7.46 16.59
CA ARG A 96 2.10 -8.71 16.34
C ARG A 96 2.96 -9.97 16.36
N GLN A 97 4.17 -9.91 15.83
CA GLN A 97 5.08 -11.03 15.70
C GLN A 97 6.14 -11.07 16.81
N GLY A 98 6.21 -10.01 17.62
CA GLY A 98 7.19 -9.87 18.70
C GLY A 98 8.44 -9.13 18.26
N LEU A 99 9.28 -8.77 19.25
CA LEU A 99 10.51 -8.02 19.01
C LEU A 99 11.55 -8.83 18.23
N ASP A 100 11.51 -10.16 18.33
CA ASP A 100 12.49 -11.07 17.74
C ASP A 100 12.08 -11.57 16.35
N PHE A 101 11.03 -10.97 15.76
CA PHE A 101 10.66 -11.25 14.39
C PHE A 101 11.82 -10.97 13.44
N ASP A 102 12.21 -11.99 12.69
CA ASP A 102 13.26 -11.90 11.71
C ASP A 102 12.75 -11.23 10.43
N PHE A 103 13.04 -9.93 10.30
CA PHE A 103 12.69 -9.18 9.11
C PHE A 103 13.42 -9.65 7.84
N SER A 104 14.53 -10.40 7.96
CA SER A 104 15.25 -10.94 6.80
C SER A 104 14.47 -12.04 6.07
N SER A 105 13.49 -12.66 6.75
CA SER A 105 12.51 -13.56 6.13
C SER A 105 11.63 -12.89 5.06
N LEU A 106 11.55 -11.55 5.06
CA LEU A 106 10.77 -10.80 4.08
C LEU A 106 11.57 -10.65 2.78
N SER A 107 11.20 -11.40 1.73
CA SER A 107 11.85 -11.30 0.41
C SER A 107 11.58 -9.96 -0.30
N ILE A 108 10.29 -9.67 -0.53
CA ILE A 108 9.82 -8.41 -1.12
C ILE A 108 8.75 -7.85 -0.20
N VAL A 109 8.78 -6.56 0.10
CA VAL A 109 7.72 -5.84 0.84
C VAL A 109 7.22 -4.69 -0.01
N SER A 110 5.92 -4.60 -0.24
CA SER A 110 5.37 -3.59 -1.16
C SER A 110 4.01 -3.10 -0.71
N ASN A 111 3.62 -1.91 -1.17
CA ASN A 111 2.23 -1.51 -1.15
C ASN A 111 1.51 -2.00 -2.42
N ARG A 112 0.19 -2.15 -2.36
CA ARG A 112 -0.60 -2.57 -3.52
C ARG A 112 -0.45 -1.66 -4.74
N ASN A 113 -0.30 -0.34 -4.58
CA ASN A 113 -0.14 0.56 -5.73
C ASN A 113 1.14 0.27 -6.53
N SER A 114 2.26 0.06 -5.85
CA SER A 114 3.53 -0.32 -6.49
C SER A 114 3.42 -1.67 -7.20
N MET A 115 2.79 -2.68 -6.58
CA MET A 115 2.55 -3.97 -7.26
C MET A 115 1.62 -3.85 -8.45
N THR A 116 0.56 -3.04 -8.36
CA THR A 116 -0.35 -2.79 -9.49
C THR A 116 0.37 -2.15 -10.67
N LYS A 117 1.32 -1.22 -10.45
CA LYS A 117 2.12 -0.63 -11.53
C LYS A 117 2.98 -1.67 -12.26
N ILE A 118 3.63 -2.56 -11.52
CA ILE A 118 4.46 -3.64 -12.08
C ILE A 118 3.56 -4.65 -12.82
N LEU A 119 2.40 -5.00 -12.27
CA LEU A 119 1.43 -5.86 -12.94
C LEU A 119 0.87 -5.22 -14.22
N HIS A 120 0.56 -3.92 -14.20
CA HIS A 120 0.12 -3.19 -15.39
C HIS A 120 1.20 -3.19 -16.47
N TYR A 121 2.47 -2.99 -16.10
CA TYR A 121 3.58 -3.13 -17.04
C TYR A 121 3.61 -4.52 -17.69
N ALA A 122 3.44 -5.58 -16.88
CA ALA A 122 3.40 -6.94 -17.38
C ALA A 122 2.20 -7.18 -18.31
N LEU A 123 1.02 -6.65 -17.95
CA LEU A 123 -0.19 -6.66 -18.78
C LEU A 123 -0.09 -5.80 -20.04
N GLY A 124 0.95 -4.99 -20.18
CA GLY A 124 1.03 -3.99 -21.24
C GLY A 124 -0.01 -2.87 -21.08
N TYR A 125 -0.55 -2.66 -19.88
CA TYR A 125 -1.49 -1.59 -19.57
C TYR A 125 -0.76 -0.28 -19.23
N GLY A 126 -1.48 0.82 -19.35
CA GLY A 126 -1.03 2.16 -18.95
C GLY A 126 -0.36 2.95 -20.07
N ARG A 127 -0.62 4.27 -20.07
CA ARG A 127 0.03 5.25 -20.95
C ARG A 127 0.95 6.20 -20.18
N ASP A 128 0.86 6.19 -18.85
CA ASP A 128 1.54 7.14 -17.99
C ASP A 128 2.92 6.63 -17.57
N THR A 129 3.85 7.57 -17.39
CA THR A 129 5.14 7.29 -16.75
C THR A 129 4.94 7.31 -15.24
N TRP A 130 5.58 6.40 -14.52
CA TRP A 130 5.45 6.31 -13.06
C TRP A 130 6.78 5.98 -12.42
N ARG A 131 6.88 6.28 -11.12
CA ARG A 131 8.02 5.91 -10.27
C ARG A 131 7.59 5.08 -9.07
N ILE A 132 8.47 4.16 -8.70
CA ILE A 132 8.50 3.41 -7.44
C ILE A 132 9.87 3.66 -6.82
N ASP A 133 9.89 4.07 -5.55
CA ASP A 133 11.15 4.08 -4.80
C ASP A 133 11.41 2.70 -4.21
N ILE A 134 12.66 2.27 -4.28
CA ILE A 134 13.10 0.96 -3.80
C ILE A 134 14.13 1.17 -2.70
N ASP A 135 13.88 0.57 -1.55
CA ASP A 135 14.81 0.52 -0.43
C ASP A 135 15.24 -0.94 -0.23
N VAL A 136 16.54 -1.19 -0.11
CA VAL A 136 17.12 -2.54 0.05
C VAL A 136 17.81 -2.61 1.40
N LEU A 137 17.56 -3.67 2.15
CA LEU A 137 18.22 -3.93 3.42
C LEU A 137 18.48 -5.43 3.58
N GLY A 138 19.75 -5.83 3.59
CA GLY A 138 20.09 -7.26 3.46
C GLY A 138 19.62 -7.81 2.13
N GLU A 139 18.80 -8.85 2.14
CA GLU A 139 18.15 -9.41 0.94
C GLU A 139 16.70 -8.95 0.73
N THR A 140 16.17 -8.17 1.67
CA THR A 140 14.80 -7.64 1.62
C THR A 140 14.75 -6.44 0.70
N VAL A 141 13.85 -6.50 -0.29
CA VAL A 141 13.59 -5.40 -1.24
C VAL A 141 12.23 -4.78 -0.97
N MET A 142 12.19 -3.47 -0.76
CA MET A 142 11.00 -2.75 -0.31
C MET A 142 10.56 -1.74 -1.35
N PHE A 143 9.33 -1.88 -1.88
CA PHE A 143 8.75 -1.00 -2.90
C PHE A 143 7.76 0.00 -2.30
N SER A 144 8.06 1.28 -2.44
CA SER A 144 7.25 2.38 -1.91
C SER A 144 6.76 3.31 -3.00
N ARG A 145 5.63 3.96 -2.76
CA ARG A 145 5.05 4.91 -3.70
C ARG A 145 5.87 6.20 -3.67
N TRP A 146 6.35 6.62 -4.84
CA TRP A 146 6.99 7.94 -4.96
C TRP A 146 5.95 9.06 -4.96
N GLY A 147 6.27 10.18 -4.31
CA GLY A 147 5.53 11.44 -4.39
C GLY A 147 4.25 11.59 -3.55
N LEU A 148 3.70 10.53 -2.94
CA LEU A 148 2.39 10.60 -2.25
C LEU A 148 2.37 10.26 -0.76
N ASP A 149 3.36 9.50 -0.27
CA ASP A 149 3.40 9.17 1.17
C ASP A 149 4.01 10.29 2.03
N ASN A 150 4.60 11.30 1.39
CA ASN A 150 5.30 12.38 2.09
C ASN A 150 4.49 13.69 2.17
N THR A 151 3.35 13.87 1.49
CA THR A 151 2.85 15.24 1.21
C THR A 151 1.36 15.49 1.38
N LYS A 152 0.52 14.51 1.74
CA LYS A 152 -0.93 14.74 1.87
C LYS A 152 -1.46 14.43 3.26
N GLY A 153 -1.33 15.42 4.15
CA GLY A 153 -2.16 15.59 5.33
C GLY A 153 -3.36 16.53 5.11
N LEU A 154 -3.85 16.68 3.88
CA LEU A 154 -4.92 17.62 3.56
C LEU A 154 -6.01 16.94 2.73
N ARG A 155 -7.25 17.05 3.25
CA ARG A 155 -8.55 16.61 2.70
C ARG A 155 -8.51 16.04 1.28
N ASP A 156 -8.42 14.73 1.18
CA ASP A 156 -8.75 14.00 -0.04
C ASP A 156 -10.28 13.81 -0.03
N TRP A 157 -11.02 14.82 -0.46
CA TRP A 157 -12.47 14.73 -0.66
C TRP A 157 -12.74 14.25 -2.09
N SER A 158 -12.64 12.94 -2.31
CA SER A 158 -13.16 12.33 -3.53
C SER A 158 -14.57 11.80 -3.27
N SER A 159 -15.45 11.90 -4.27
CA SER A 159 -16.84 11.39 -4.20
C SER A 159 -16.91 9.92 -3.76
N GLY A 160 -15.88 9.13 -4.05
CA GLY A 160 -15.77 7.73 -3.64
C GLY A 160 -15.68 7.51 -2.13
N LYS A 161 -14.97 8.38 -1.41
CA LYS A 161 -14.84 8.25 0.06
C LYS A 161 -16.14 8.56 0.79
N GLU A 162 -16.99 9.39 0.21
CA GLU A 162 -18.29 9.71 0.80
C GLU A 162 -19.27 8.54 0.67
N VAL A 163 -19.17 7.77 -0.41
CA VAL A 163 -19.89 6.49 -0.58
C VAL A 163 -19.42 5.46 0.44
N GLU A 164 -18.10 5.28 0.58
CA GLU A 164 -17.51 4.37 1.57
C GLU A 164 -17.96 4.72 2.99
N LYS A 165 -17.87 6.00 3.39
CA LYS A 165 -18.34 6.50 4.69
C LYS A 165 -19.86 6.43 4.84
N GLY A 166 -20.60 6.55 3.74
CA GLY A 166 -22.05 6.44 3.74
C GLY A 166 -22.51 5.03 4.10
N CYS A 167 -21.73 4.00 3.79
CA CYS A 167 -22.10 2.60 3.99
C CYS A 167 -21.36 1.92 5.15
N THR A 168 -20.57 2.66 5.93
CA THR A 168 -19.73 2.09 6.97
C THR A 168 -19.75 2.91 8.24
N TYR A 169 -19.52 2.26 9.37
CA TYR A 169 -19.39 2.93 10.67
C TYR A 169 -18.20 2.38 11.44
N LEU A 170 -17.70 3.21 12.37
CA LEU A 170 -16.66 2.81 13.30
C LEU A 170 -17.29 2.43 14.65
N PRO A 171 -16.71 1.47 15.39
CA PRO A 171 -17.10 1.22 16.78
C PRO A 171 -16.96 2.48 17.65
N HIS A 172 -17.75 2.56 18.72
CA HIS A 172 -17.71 3.71 19.63
C HIS A 172 -16.30 3.98 20.16
N GLY A 173 -15.92 5.27 20.18
CA GLY A 173 -14.61 5.73 20.62
C GLY A 173 -13.45 5.38 19.69
N VAL A 174 -13.68 4.73 18.54
CA VAL A 174 -12.66 4.49 17.51
C VAL A 174 -12.72 5.62 16.50
N ASN A 175 -11.62 6.35 16.32
CA ASN A 175 -11.51 7.40 15.31
C ASN A 175 -10.34 7.09 14.37
N THR A 176 -10.64 6.45 13.25
CA THR A 176 -9.64 5.99 12.27
C THR A 176 -10.02 6.41 10.86
N THR A 177 -9.03 6.60 10.00
CA THR A 177 -9.22 7.12 8.64
C THR A 177 -8.93 6.13 7.52
N SER A 178 -8.12 5.11 7.81
CA SER A 178 -7.87 4.00 6.91
C SER A 178 -7.40 2.79 7.70
N HIS A 179 -7.69 1.60 7.21
CA HIS A 179 -7.20 0.35 7.77
C HIS A 179 -6.39 -0.41 6.73
N HIS A 180 -5.20 -0.87 7.12
CA HIS A 180 -4.25 -1.55 6.25
C HIS A 180 -3.92 -2.91 6.81
N ARG A 181 -3.67 -3.86 5.91
CA ARG A 181 -3.33 -5.24 6.24
C ARG A 181 -2.11 -5.64 5.43
N LEU A 182 -1.13 -6.27 6.07
CA LEU A 182 0.03 -6.88 5.45
C LEU A 182 -0.20 -8.38 5.36
N HIS A 183 -0.14 -8.91 4.14
CA HIS A 183 -0.27 -10.33 3.87
C HIS A 183 0.95 -10.88 3.16
N HIS A 184 1.21 -12.15 3.41
CA HIS A 184 2.14 -12.95 2.61
C HIS A 184 1.41 -13.51 1.39
N TYR A 185 2.02 -13.36 0.22
CA TYR A 185 1.56 -13.88 -1.05
C TYR A 185 2.65 -14.73 -1.70
N SER A 186 2.23 -15.71 -2.50
CA SER A 186 3.09 -16.42 -3.44
C SER A 186 2.47 -16.53 -4.81
N ILE A 187 3.28 -16.44 -5.85
CA ILE A 187 2.92 -16.73 -7.24
C ILE A 187 4.14 -17.30 -7.96
N GLY A 188 4.00 -18.52 -8.50
CA GLY A 188 5.16 -19.28 -9.00
C GLY A 188 6.23 -19.42 -7.92
N GLU A 189 7.49 -19.16 -8.27
CA GLU A 189 8.61 -19.14 -7.33
C GLU A 189 8.80 -17.84 -6.53
N VAL A 190 7.90 -16.84 -6.67
CA VAL A 190 8.06 -15.55 -5.98
C VAL A 190 7.14 -15.46 -4.77
N ASP A 191 7.75 -15.36 -3.59
CA ASP A 191 7.11 -14.90 -2.36
C ASP A 191 7.26 -13.38 -2.20
N PHE A 192 6.16 -12.71 -1.85
CA PHE A 192 6.16 -11.28 -1.54
C PHE A 192 5.16 -10.94 -0.43
N HIS A 193 5.41 -9.83 0.24
CA HIS A 193 4.55 -9.29 1.28
C HIS A 193 3.96 -7.99 0.77
N MET A 194 2.64 -7.92 0.74
CA MET A 194 1.96 -6.74 0.23
C MET A 194 1.03 -6.19 1.29
N TYR A 195 1.16 -4.89 1.55
CA TYR A 195 0.17 -4.18 2.34
C TYR A 195 -0.82 -3.44 1.45
N HIS A 196 -2.07 -3.48 1.87
CA HIS A 196 -3.17 -2.84 1.17
C HIS A 196 -4.23 -2.35 2.16
N GLU A 197 -4.93 -1.30 1.75
CA GLU A 197 -6.11 -0.82 2.47
C GLU A 197 -7.23 -1.87 2.39
N ALA A 198 -8.05 -1.94 3.43
CA ALA A 198 -9.27 -2.71 3.48
C ALA A 198 -10.40 -1.80 3.97
N ASP A 199 -11.43 -1.67 3.15
CA ASP A 199 -12.44 -0.63 3.33
C ASP A 199 -13.36 -0.96 4.51
N ALA A 200 -13.90 -2.19 4.55
CA ALA A 200 -14.80 -2.61 5.60
C ALA A 200 -14.81 -4.13 5.85
N TYR A 201 -15.60 -4.56 6.85
CA TYR A 201 -15.92 -5.96 7.07
C TYR A 201 -17.38 -6.19 7.48
N THR A 202 -17.88 -7.41 7.21
CA THR A 202 -19.25 -7.81 7.54
C THR A 202 -19.37 -8.58 8.85
N GLY A 203 -20.56 -8.56 9.46
CA GLY A 203 -20.86 -9.29 10.68
C GLY A 203 -20.13 -8.76 11.92
N GLY A 204 -19.96 -7.44 11.99
CA GLY A 204 -19.58 -6.72 13.21
C GLY A 204 -20.77 -6.51 14.16
N PRO A 205 -20.53 -6.10 15.40
CA PRO A 205 -21.60 -5.77 16.34
C PRO A 205 -22.47 -4.65 15.77
N PRO A 206 -23.81 -4.69 15.93
CA PRO A 206 -24.70 -3.65 15.44
C PRO A 206 -24.29 -2.28 16.01
N ALA A 207 -24.61 -1.20 15.28
CA ALA A 207 -24.24 0.18 15.62
C ALA A 207 -24.83 0.73 16.94
N THR A 208 -25.42 -0.12 17.79
CA THR A 208 -25.93 0.26 19.12
C THR A 208 -24.79 0.72 20.02
N ARG A 209 -24.90 1.96 20.51
CA ARG A 209 -24.11 2.54 21.60
C ARG A 209 -24.06 1.54 22.76
N THR A 210 -22.97 0.81 22.86
CA THR A 210 -22.65 -0.02 24.02
C THR A 210 -21.68 0.83 24.84
N GLU A 211 -22.22 1.39 25.92
CA GLU A 211 -21.41 1.78 27.07
C GLU A 211 -20.76 0.50 27.58
N ASP A 212 -19.42 0.44 27.69
CA ASP A 212 -18.78 -0.26 28.79
C ASP A 212 -17.26 -0.01 28.90
N LEU A 213 -16.90 0.34 30.14
CA LEU A 213 -15.66 0.11 30.89
C LEU A 213 -14.32 0.44 30.21
N VAL A 214 -13.93 1.71 30.35
CA VAL A 214 -12.53 2.15 30.27
C VAL A 214 -11.78 1.62 31.49
N LEU A 215 -10.85 0.68 31.30
CA LEU A 215 -9.77 0.48 32.26
C LEU A 215 -8.81 1.66 32.11
N THR A 216 -8.88 2.60 33.05
CA THR A 216 -7.96 3.73 33.17
C THR A 216 -6.56 3.22 33.44
N ILE A 217 -5.65 3.42 32.49
CA ILE A 217 -4.21 3.45 32.75
C ILE A 217 -3.80 4.92 32.64
N GLU A 218 -3.36 5.47 33.76
CA GLU A 218 -2.91 6.86 33.92
C GLU A 218 -1.85 7.24 32.87
N PRO A 219 -2.02 8.34 32.11
CA PRO A 219 -0.97 8.85 31.24
C PRO A 219 0.03 9.73 32.02
N ALA A 220 1.32 9.54 31.76
CA ALA A 220 2.38 10.43 32.24
C ALA A 220 2.25 11.86 31.64
N PRO A 221 2.69 12.91 32.36
CA PRO A 221 2.37 14.29 32.00
C PRO A 221 3.18 14.74 30.78
N SER A 222 2.48 15.16 29.72
CA SER A 222 3.09 15.80 28.56
C SER A 222 2.91 17.31 28.66
N ILE A 223 4.02 18.04 28.71
CA ILE A 223 4.06 19.51 28.74
C ILE A 223 3.54 20.04 27.40
N PHE A 224 2.32 20.59 27.40
CA PHE A 224 1.75 21.30 26.25
C PHE A 224 2.32 22.72 26.18
N ARG A 225 2.78 23.14 25.00
CA ARG A 225 2.80 24.56 24.60
C ARG A 225 1.86 24.72 23.41
N PRO A 226 0.82 25.56 23.48
CA PRO A 226 0.02 25.90 22.31
C PRO A 226 0.85 26.79 21.39
N PHE A 227 0.89 26.48 20.10
CA PHE A 227 1.31 27.45 19.08
C PHE A 227 0.09 27.86 18.26
N ASP A 228 0.00 29.17 18.04
CA ASP A 228 -1.13 29.90 17.48
C ASP A 228 -1.39 29.53 16.01
N ALA A 229 -2.66 29.32 15.68
CA ALA A 229 -3.12 28.83 14.39
C ALA A 229 -3.51 30.00 13.48
N SER A 230 -2.52 30.65 12.87
CA SER A 230 -2.79 31.54 11.73
C SER A 230 -2.80 30.72 10.43
N LEU A 231 -3.95 30.73 9.76
CA LEU A 231 -4.24 30.11 8.46
C LEU A 231 -3.14 30.39 7.41
N GLY A 232 -2.23 29.43 7.24
CA GLY A 232 -1.20 29.45 6.22
C GLY A 232 -0.93 28.04 5.71
N VAL A 233 -0.79 27.91 4.39
CA VAL A 233 -0.35 26.67 3.74
C VAL A 233 0.93 26.20 4.42
N PRO A 234 1.03 24.94 4.91
CA PRO A 234 2.27 24.47 5.52
C PRO A 234 3.39 24.50 4.50
N SER A 235 4.48 25.19 4.82
CA SER A 235 5.67 25.21 3.97
C SER A 235 6.27 23.80 3.85
N PHE A 236 7.02 23.55 2.78
CA PHE A 236 7.78 22.31 2.56
C PHE A 236 8.63 21.88 3.78
N GLN A 237 9.06 22.86 4.59
CA GLN A 237 9.79 22.64 5.84
C GLN A 237 8.97 21.88 6.90
N VAL A 238 7.67 22.15 7.02
CA VAL A 238 6.76 21.47 7.99
C VAL A 238 6.62 19.99 7.63
N VAL A 239 6.49 19.70 6.34
CA VAL A 239 6.38 18.34 5.80
C VAL A 239 7.66 17.51 6.07
N GLN A 240 8.83 18.11 5.87
CA GLN A 240 10.11 17.46 6.21
C GLN A 240 10.28 17.21 7.72
N ASN A 241 9.73 18.07 8.57
CA ASN A 241 9.78 17.89 10.02
C ASN A 241 8.84 16.77 10.51
N LEU A 242 7.72 16.53 9.82
CA LEU A 242 6.79 15.42 10.12
C LEU A 242 7.36 14.05 9.71
N ALA A 243 8.18 14.00 8.66
CA ALA A 243 8.94 12.81 8.30
C ALA A 243 9.97 12.39 9.37
N LYS A 244 10.30 13.28 10.32
CA LYS A 244 11.18 13.01 11.47
C LYS A 244 10.41 12.56 12.72
N GLN A 245 9.08 12.63 12.71
CA GLN A 245 8.27 12.19 13.85
C GLN A 245 8.06 10.68 13.79
N ASP A 246 8.35 10.01 14.90
CA ASP A 246 8.12 8.59 15.05
C ASP A 246 6.62 8.26 15.13
N VAL A 247 6.22 7.09 14.66
CA VAL A 247 4.80 6.67 14.66
C VAL A 247 4.41 6.14 16.02
N LYS A 248 3.48 6.80 16.73
CA LYS A 248 2.94 6.27 17.99
C LYS A 248 2.11 5.01 17.70
N VAL A 249 2.24 4.00 18.56
CA VAL A 249 1.44 2.77 18.49
C VAL A 249 0.54 2.67 19.70
N GLU A 250 -0.75 2.44 19.48
CA GLU A 250 -1.72 2.12 20.52
C GLU A 250 -2.30 0.72 20.24
N VAL A 251 -2.33 -0.14 21.25
CA VAL A 251 -2.83 -1.51 21.09
C VAL A 251 -4.35 -1.48 21.13
N ARG A 252 -4.99 -1.58 19.96
CA ARG A 252 -6.45 -1.48 19.81
C ARG A 252 -6.92 -2.19 18.55
N GLY A 253 -8.13 -2.75 18.59
CA GLY A 253 -8.75 -3.46 17.48
C GLY A 253 -8.41 -4.95 17.45
N SER A 254 -8.76 -5.61 16.35
CA SER A 254 -8.56 -7.04 16.15
C SER A 254 -8.29 -7.38 14.68
N ILE A 255 -7.52 -8.44 14.41
CA ILE A 255 -7.36 -8.96 13.05
C ILE A 255 -8.67 -9.56 12.59
N VAL A 256 -9.29 -8.93 11.60
CA VAL A 256 -10.49 -9.43 10.95
C VAL A 256 -10.13 -10.53 9.95
N LYS A 257 -10.87 -11.65 9.98
CA LYS A 257 -10.69 -12.76 9.03
C LYS A 257 -10.91 -12.28 7.59
N ASP A 258 -10.06 -12.70 6.66
CA ASP A 258 -10.18 -12.34 5.23
C ASP A 258 -11.55 -12.67 4.64
N ALA A 259 -12.18 -13.76 5.09
CA ALA A 259 -13.52 -14.14 4.67
C ALA A 259 -14.64 -13.19 5.13
N LYS A 260 -14.34 -12.14 5.91
CA LYS A 260 -15.31 -11.09 6.30
C LYS A 260 -15.00 -9.72 5.70
N VAL A 261 -13.78 -9.51 5.20
CA VAL A 261 -13.37 -8.23 4.62
C VAL A 261 -14.03 -8.04 3.25
N ILE A 262 -14.40 -6.79 2.96
CA ILE A 262 -15.00 -6.37 1.71
C ILE A 262 -14.25 -5.16 1.15
N GLU A 263 -14.18 -5.07 -0.17
CA GLU A 263 -13.83 -3.84 -0.87
C GLU A 263 -15.12 -3.13 -1.28
N ILE A 264 -15.15 -1.80 -1.16
CA ILE A 264 -16.26 -0.96 -1.59
C ILE A 264 -15.85 -0.22 -2.87
N ILE A 265 -16.69 -0.29 -3.89
CA ILE A 265 -16.48 0.45 -5.14
C ILE A 265 -17.61 1.45 -5.33
N PRO A 266 -17.32 2.76 -5.35
CA PRO A 266 -18.31 3.76 -5.70
C PRO A 266 -18.60 3.72 -7.20
N GLN A 267 -19.89 3.75 -7.56
CA GLN A 267 -20.35 3.85 -8.93
C GLN A 267 -21.51 4.85 -9.02
N LEU A 268 -21.39 5.80 -9.94
CA LEU A 268 -22.48 6.72 -10.24
C LEU A 268 -23.63 5.96 -10.92
N ASP A 269 -24.87 6.26 -10.55
CA ASP A 269 -26.03 5.68 -11.22
C ASP A 269 -26.00 5.94 -12.74
N GLY A 270 -26.41 4.93 -13.52
CA GLY A 270 -26.32 4.91 -14.98
C GLY A 270 -24.92 4.73 -15.58
N ALA A 271 -23.84 4.72 -14.78
CA ALA A 271 -22.50 4.42 -15.26
C ALA A 271 -22.25 2.90 -15.36
N SER A 272 -21.35 2.48 -16.26
CA SER A 272 -20.89 1.08 -16.33
C SER A 272 -19.71 0.83 -15.40
N LEU A 273 -19.70 -0.35 -14.76
CA LEU A 273 -18.56 -0.80 -13.99
C LEU A 273 -17.46 -1.30 -14.92
N ASP A 274 -16.37 -0.55 -15.05
CA ASP A 274 -15.18 -1.02 -15.75
C ASP A 274 -14.43 -2.07 -14.92
N LEU A 275 -14.96 -3.30 -14.93
CA LEU A 275 -14.34 -4.43 -14.26
C LEU A 275 -12.97 -4.73 -14.86
N ALA A 276 -12.81 -4.66 -16.18
CA ALA A 276 -11.56 -5.01 -16.87
C ALA A 276 -10.38 -4.16 -16.36
N HIS A 277 -10.54 -2.84 -16.24
CA HIS A 277 -9.51 -1.96 -15.70
C HIS A 277 -9.25 -2.19 -14.20
N ARG A 278 -10.27 -2.64 -13.45
CA ARG A 278 -10.18 -2.84 -11.99
C ARG A 278 -9.64 -4.21 -11.60
N MET A 279 -9.79 -5.22 -12.46
CA MET A 279 -9.41 -6.61 -12.18
C MET A 279 -7.97 -6.75 -11.69
N PRO A 280 -6.93 -6.13 -12.30
CA PRO A 280 -5.55 -6.30 -11.83
C PRO A 280 -5.36 -5.85 -10.38
N LYS A 281 -5.98 -4.72 -10.01
CA LYS A 281 -5.96 -4.19 -8.64
C LYS A 281 -6.64 -5.17 -7.67
N GLN A 282 -7.81 -5.68 -8.03
CA GLN A 282 -8.59 -6.53 -7.14
C GLN A 282 -8.07 -7.95 -7.03
N TRP A 283 -7.55 -8.50 -8.12
CA TRP A 283 -6.90 -9.80 -8.11
C TRP A 283 -5.69 -9.79 -7.16
N LEU A 284 -4.87 -8.73 -7.16
CA LEU A 284 -3.73 -8.59 -6.24
C LEU A 284 -4.11 -8.62 -4.76
N THR A 285 -5.23 -7.99 -4.36
CA THR A 285 -5.67 -8.01 -2.95
C THR A 285 -6.30 -9.36 -2.57
N ASN A 286 -6.76 -10.12 -3.57
CA ASN A 286 -7.52 -11.36 -3.43
C ASN A 286 -8.69 -11.17 -2.43
N CYS A 287 -9.40 -10.04 -2.56
CA CYS A 287 -10.57 -9.73 -1.75
C CYS A 287 -11.77 -10.51 -2.29
N LYS A 288 -12.36 -11.40 -1.49
CA LYS A 288 -13.38 -12.33 -1.99
C LYS A 288 -14.72 -11.68 -2.31
N ARG A 289 -14.97 -10.46 -1.83
CA ARG A 289 -16.24 -9.76 -2.01
C ARG A 289 -15.99 -8.30 -2.34
N CYS A 290 -16.67 -7.84 -3.38
CA CYS A 290 -16.70 -6.45 -3.79
C CYS A 290 -18.13 -5.95 -3.70
N TYR A 291 -18.34 -4.86 -2.96
CA TYR A 291 -19.64 -4.23 -2.76
C TYR A 291 -19.63 -2.94 -3.57
N VAL A 292 -20.45 -2.88 -4.61
CA VAL A 292 -20.52 -1.72 -5.49
C VAL A 292 -21.66 -0.83 -5.02
N GLY A 293 -21.31 0.29 -4.39
CA GLY A 293 -22.27 1.29 -3.92
C GLY A 293 -22.69 2.18 -5.07
N ILE A 294 -23.91 1.96 -5.58
CA ILE A 294 -24.52 2.77 -6.62
C ILE A 294 -25.06 4.04 -5.96
N HIS A 295 -24.55 5.20 -6.38
CA HIS A 295 -24.87 6.48 -5.77
C HIS A 295 -25.36 7.50 -6.79
N ASN A 296 -26.21 8.41 -6.35
CA ASN A 296 -26.63 9.54 -7.16
C ASN A 296 -25.56 10.66 -7.19
N HIS A 297 -25.83 11.74 -7.92
CA HIS A 297 -24.92 12.89 -8.03
C HIS A 297 -24.66 13.62 -6.69
N HIS A 298 -25.48 13.38 -5.66
CA HIS A 298 -25.29 13.92 -4.32
C HIS A 298 -24.45 13.00 -3.41
N GLY A 299 -23.98 11.85 -3.93
CA GLY A 299 -23.18 10.87 -3.18
C GLY A 299 -23.98 10.02 -2.21
N GLN A 300 -25.32 10.05 -2.29
CA GLN A 300 -26.17 9.15 -1.51
C GLN A 300 -26.23 7.80 -2.19
N VAL A 301 -25.99 6.74 -1.43
CA VAL A 301 -26.04 5.36 -1.92
C VAL A 301 -27.49 4.89 -1.95
N GLU A 302 -27.96 4.54 -3.13
CA GLU A 302 -29.34 4.13 -3.39
C GLU A 302 -29.46 2.60 -3.41
N HIS A 303 -28.46 1.92 -3.97
CA HIS A 303 -28.40 0.46 -4.04
C HIS A 303 -26.96 -0.05 -3.89
N VAL A 304 -26.81 -1.33 -3.52
CA VAL A 304 -25.52 -2.01 -3.41
C VAL A 304 -25.54 -3.32 -4.16
N ASP A 305 -24.71 -3.44 -5.19
CA ASP A 305 -24.49 -4.70 -5.90
C ASP A 305 -23.35 -5.49 -5.25
N ILE A 306 -23.57 -6.77 -5.00
CA ILE A 306 -22.56 -7.65 -4.40
C ILE A 306 -21.96 -8.56 -5.47
N TYR A 307 -20.66 -8.41 -5.71
CA TYR A 307 -19.94 -9.23 -6.67
C TYR A 307 -19.11 -10.32 -5.98
N PRO A 308 -19.37 -11.61 -6.28
CA PRO A 308 -18.50 -12.70 -5.88
C PRO A 308 -17.25 -12.67 -6.77
N MET A 309 -16.12 -12.26 -6.20
CA MET A 309 -14.89 -12.07 -6.97
C MET A 309 -14.14 -13.37 -7.36
N PRO A 310 -14.17 -14.49 -6.60
CA PRO A 310 -13.36 -15.66 -6.93
C PRO A 310 -13.53 -16.21 -8.36
N PRO A 311 -14.76 -16.40 -8.89
CA PRO A 311 -14.93 -16.86 -10.27
C PRO A 311 -14.38 -15.89 -11.31
N LEU A 312 -14.43 -14.58 -11.02
CA LEU A 312 -13.87 -13.53 -11.88
C LEU A 312 -12.33 -13.59 -11.84
N TYR A 313 -11.73 -13.81 -10.66
CA TYR A 313 -10.29 -14.00 -10.52
C TYR A 313 -9.80 -15.22 -11.27
N GLU A 314 -10.47 -16.37 -11.13
CA GLU A 314 -10.11 -17.60 -11.84
C GLU A 314 -10.17 -17.43 -13.35
N SER A 315 -11.21 -16.77 -13.86
CA SER A 315 -11.38 -16.53 -15.30
C SER A 315 -10.32 -15.57 -15.84
N TRP A 316 -10.05 -14.50 -15.10
CA TRP A 316 -9.03 -13.51 -15.44
C TRP A 316 -7.61 -14.12 -15.41
N GLU A 317 -7.30 -14.90 -14.39
CA GLU A 317 -6.01 -15.56 -14.23
C GLU A 317 -5.73 -16.56 -15.37
N LYS A 318 -6.73 -17.35 -15.77
CA LYS A 318 -6.63 -18.25 -16.93
C LYS A 318 -6.33 -17.50 -18.23
N LEU A 319 -6.90 -16.32 -18.41
CA LEU A 319 -6.70 -15.50 -19.61
C LEU A 319 -5.31 -14.84 -19.66
N HIS A 320 -4.68 -14.58 -18.52
CA HIS A 320 -3.50 -13.72 -18.40
C HIS A 320 -2.20 -14.46 -18.00
N GLN A 321 -2.10 -15.77 -18.27
CA GLN A 321 -0.96 -16.58 -17.81
C GLN A 321 0.40 -16.08 -18.32
N ASP A 322 0.48 -15.60 -19.56
CA ASP A 322 1.73 -15.07 -20.12
C ASP A 322 2.13 -13.75 -19.44
N GLU A 323 1.18 -12.86 -19.21
CA GLU A 323 1.42 -11.62 -18.48
C GLU A 323 1.78 -11.88 -17.02
N LEU A 324 1.22 -12.92 -16.40
CA LEU A 324 1.59 -13.33 -15.04
C LEU A 324 3.02 -13.88 -14.96
N ARG A 325 3.49 -14.60 -15.98
CA ARG A 325 4.91 -15.00 -16.09
C ARG A 325 5.81 -13.77 -16.21
N ILE A 326 5.43 -12.81 -17.06
CA ILE A 326 6.16 -11.53 -17.19
C ILE A 326 6.18 -10.80 -15.84
N PHE A 327 5.08 -10.81 -15.08
CA PHE A 327 5.01 -10.18 -13.75
C PHE A 327 5.99 -10.83 -12.77
N VAL A 328 6.00 -12.16 -12.68
CA VAL A 328 6.94 -12.94 -11.85
C VAL A 328 8.39 -12.65 -12.23
N ASP A 329 8.72 -12.72 -13.52
CA ASP A 329 10.08 -12.47 -13.99
C ASP A 329 10.51 -11.02 -13.80
N THR A 330 9.60 -10.06 -13.93
CA THR A 330 9.88 -8.64 -13.68
C THR A 330 10.25 -8.43 -12.21
N LEU A 331 9.51 -9.02 -11.26
CA LEU A 331 9.84 -8.94 -9.83
C LEU A 331 11.22 -9.52 -9.53
N LYS A 332 11.54 -10.69 -10.11
CA LYS A 332 12.85 -11.34 -9.98
C LYS A 332 13.98 -10.47 -10.53
N GLN A 333 13.81 -9.94 -11.74
CA GLN A 333 14.82 -9.10 -12.38
C GLN A 333 15.06 -7.80 -11.60
N ILE A 334 13.99 -7.14 -11.11
CA ILE A 334 14.14 -5.95 -10.25
C ILE A 334 14.95 -6.31 -9.01
N LYS A 335 14.55 -7.36 -8.28
CA LYS A 335 15.23 -7.81 -7.05
C LYS A 335 16.70 -8.13 -7.30
N GLN A 336 17.00 -8.91 -8.34
CA GLN A 336 18.38 -9.29 -8.68
C GLN A 336 19.23 -8.07 -9.05
N ALA A 337 18.71 -7.14 -9.84
CA ALA A 337 19.44 -5.95 -10.27
C ALA A 337 19.81 -5.06 -9.08
N VAL A 338 18.86 -4.81 -8.16
CA VAL A 338 19.13 -3.94 -6.99
C VAL A 338 20.07 -4.61 -5.99
N LEU A 339 19.96 -5.93 -5.77
CA LEU A 339 20.88 -6.67 -4.89
C LEU A 339 22.29 -6.78 -5.46
N HIS A 340 22.42 -6.91 -6.78
CA HIS A 340 23.71 -6.86 -7.45
C HIS A 340 24.35 -5.47 -7.28
N ARG A 341 23.55 -4.40 -7.42
CA ARG A 341 24.01 -3.01 -7.27
C ARG A 341 24.45 -2.67 -5.85
N THR A 342 23.84 -3.21 -4.80
CA THR A 342 24.27 -3.00 -3.40
C THR A 342 25.59 -3.68 -3.05
N GLY A 343 26.02 -4.68 -3.84
CA GLY A 343 27.07 -5.61 -3.47
C GLY A 343 26.55 -6.63 -2.44
N LYS A 344 26.91 -7.91 -2.59
CA LYS A 344 26.43 -9.02 -1.74
C LYS A 344 26.98 -8.99 -0.30
N ARG A 345 27.30 -7.83 0.28
CA ARG A 345 27.79 -7.75 1.66
C ARG A 345 26.58 -7.65 2.58
N PRO A 346 26.31 -8.69 3.39
CA PRO A 346 25.13 -8.64 4.24
C PRO A 346 25.29 -7.49 5.26
N GLY A 347 24.27 -6.62 5.33
CA GLY A 347 24.30 -5.34 6.05
C GLY A 347 24.50 -4.07 5.19
N SER A 348 24.84 -4.18 3.90
CA SER A 348 24.85 -3.03 2.97
C SER A 348 23.42 -2.71 2.50
N GLY A 349 22.85 -1.61 3.00
CA GLY A 349 21.59 -1.09 2.47
C GLY A 349 21.78 -0.43 1.10
N GLY A 350 20.70 -0.35 0.33
CA GLY A 350 20.65 0.32 -0.97
C GLY A 350 19.40 1.17 -1.13
N LYS A 351 19.48 2.19 -1.97
CA LYS A 351 18.35 3.06 -2.31
C LYS A 351 18.33 3.31 -3.80
N PHE A 352 17.19 3.00 -4.41
CA PHE A 352 17.02 3.04 -5.86
C PHE A 352 15.67 3.64 -6.23
N ALA A 353 15.53 3.97 -7.50
CA ALA A 353 14.27 4.36 -8.11
C ALA A 353 14.04 3.51 -9.35
N LEU A 354 12.83 2.98 -9.47
CA LEU A 354 12.34 2.28 -10.65
C LEU A 354 11.36 3.20 -11.39
N ILE A 355 11.70 3.57 -12.61
CA ILE A 355 10.89 4.41 -13.47
C ILE A 355 10.34 3.55 -14.62
N GLY A 356 9.02 3.44 -14.70
CA GLY A 356 8.35 2.77 -15.81
C GLY A 356 8.02 3.76 -16.92
N HIS A 357 8.61 3.57 -18.09
CA HIS A 357 8.28 4.31 -19.30
C HIS A 357 7.28 3.50 -20.13
N CYS A 358 6.00 3.89 -20.08
CA CYS A 358 4.92 3.22 -20.80
C CYS A 358 4.76 3.69 -22.25
N PHE A 359 5.61 4.63 -22.72
CA PHE A 359 5.64 5.15 -24.09
C PHE A 359 7.09 5.42 -24.53
N GLY A 360 7.42 4.99 -25.74
CA GLY A 360 8.09 5.86 -26.70
C GLY A 360 7.29 5.87 -28.00
N ASP A 361 7.47 6.92 -28.79
CA ASP A 361 6.92 7.00 -30.14
C ASP A 361 7.43 5.80 -30.96
N GLU A 362 6.61 5.33 -31.91
CA GLU A 362 6.83 4.19 -32.81
C GLU A 362 8.21 3.51 -32.71
N GLY A 363 8.33 2.47 -31.86
CA GLY A 363 9.49 1.57 -31.84
C GLY A 363 10.23 1.42 -30.50
N GLU A 364 10.01 2.28 -29.50
CA GLU A 364 10.63 2.06 -28.18
C GLU A 364 9.87 1.01 -27.36
N LYS A 365 10.58 -0.07 -27.00
CA LYS A 365 10.04 -1.16 -26.19
C LYS A 365 9.65 -0.66 -24.79
N LYS A 366 8.49 -1.11 -24.27
CA LYS A 366 8.10 -0.90 -22.86
C LYS A 366 9.22 -1.39 -21.94
N GLN A 367 9.77 -0.48 -21.16
CA GLN A 367 10.95 -0.75 -20.34
C GLN A 367 10.85 -0.09 -18.97
N LEU A 368 11.44 -0.75 -17.98
CA LEU A 368 11.62 -0.21 -16.65
C LEU A 368 13.08 0.14 -16.45
N TRP A 369 13.36 1.33 -15.94
CA TRP A 369 14.71 1.84 -15.75
C TRP A 369 15.03 1.98 -14.28
N LEU A 370 16.18 1.46 -13.88
CA LEU A 370 16.67 1.49 -12.51
C LEU A 370 17.77 2.53 -12.35
N TYR A 371 17.61 3.34 -11.32
CA TYR A 371 18.50 4.44 -10.97
C TYR A 371 18.92 4.34 -9.51
N ASP A 372 20.14 4.80 -9.20
CA ASP A 372 20.48 5.14 -7.82
C ASP A 372 19.53 6.26 -7.32
N ARG A 373 19.16 6.27 -6.04
CA ARG A 373 18.36 7.34 -5.44
C ARG A 373 19.25 8.27 -4.61
N MET A 374 19.14 9.59 -4.82
CA MET A 374 19.85 10.63 -4.08
C MET A 374 19.00 11.11 -2.88
N GLY A 375 19.62 11.75 -1.88
CA GLY A 375 18.94 12.25 -0.67
C GLY A 375 19.00 11.31 0.55
N ASP A 376 18.12 11.49 1.53
CA ASP A 376 18.15 10.75 2.81
C ASP A 376 18.05 9.23 2.64
N GLY A 377 18.57 8.50 3.63
CA GLY A 377 18.80 7.05 3.64
C GLY A 377 17.55 6.15 3.48
N VAL A 378 17.70 4.89 3.86
CA VAL A 378 16.60 3.93 3.90
C VAL A 378 15.54 4.46 4.87
N ARG A 379 14.27 4.52 4.43
CA ARG A 379 13.20 5.14 5.22
C ARG A 379 12.61 4.13 6.22
N LEU A 380 13.35 3.80 7.28
CA LEU A 380 12.95 2.84 8.30
C LEU A 380 12.90 3.44 9.70
N PRO A 381 12.06 2.89 10.62
CA PRO A 381 12.13 3.23 12.03
C PRO A 381 13.50 2.91 12.64
N ALA A 382 13.91 3.71 13.62
CA ALA A 382 15.12 3.46 14.40
C ALA A 382 15.11 2.03 15.01
N GLY A 383 16.28 1.38 14.99
CA GLY A 383 16.48 0.02 15.50
C GLY A 383 15.95 -1.12 14.60
N VAL A 384 15.26 -0.84 13.49
CA VAL A 384 14.97 -1.87 12.45
C VAL A 384 16.26 -2.20 11.69
N GLU A 385 17.06 -1.18 11.40
CA GLU A 385 18.37 -1.33 10.75
C GLU A 385 19.35 -2.17 11.56
N GLU A 386 19.35 -2.07 12.90
CA GLU A 386 20.25 -2.83 13.77
C GLU A 386 19.89 -4.32 13.79
N LYS A 387 18.62 -4.70 13.92
CA LYS A 387 18.22 -6.12 13.92
C LYS A 387 18.42 -6.80 12.56
N LEU A 388 18.18 -6.07 11.46
CA LEU A 388 18.47 -6.57 10.11
C LEU A 388 19.98 -6.66 9.80
N LYS A 389 20.83 -5.90 10.51
CA LYS A 389 22.29 -6.07 10.49
C LYS A 389 22.78 -7.18 11.44
N ILE A 390 22.08 -7.46 12.54
CA ILE A 390 22.48 -8.46 13.55
C ILE A 390 22.14 -9.90 13.12
N ALA A 391 21.03 -10.14 12.41
CA ALA A 391 20.68 -11.46 11.87
C ALA A 391 21.79 -12.06 10.97
N VAL A 392 22.60 -11.19 10.37
CA VAL A 392 23.73 -11.53 9.50
C VAL A 392 24.98 -12.01 10.25
N LEU A 393 25.19 -11.56 11.49
CA LEU A 393 26.41 -11.89 12.24
C LEU A 393 26.35 -13.29 12.88
N TYR A 394 25.15 -13.84 13.06
CA TYR A 394 24.93 -15.14 13.71
C TYR A 394 24.60 -16.29 12.73
N SER A 395 24.54 -16.02 11.42
CA SER A 395 24.31 -17.03 10.38
C SER A 395 25.61 -17.52 9.70
N ARG A 396 26.76 -17.41 10.38
CA ARG A 396 28.06 -17.93 9.93
C ARG A 396 28.49 -19.15 10.72
#